data_AF-A0A0R1R8A4-F1
#
_entry.id   AF-A0A0R1R8A4-F1
#
_cell.length_a   1.000
_cell.length_b   1.000
_cell.length_c   1.000
_cell.angle_alpha   90.00
_cell.angle_beta   90.00
_cell.angle_gamma   90.00
#
_symmetry.space_group_name_H-M   'P 1'
#
loop_
_entity.id
_entity.type
_entity.pdbx_description
1 polymer ?
#
loop_
_entity_poly.entity_id
_entity_poly.type
_entity_poly.pdbx_seq_one_letter_code
_entity_poly.pdbx_strand_id
1 'polypeptide(L)'
;MQYKKINIHLFSLILLSVFVSWGICLHFDSLANNTSLDFFTRLNSLLPNNENTLLVALGSVGTFFLLKIAFQTTISLKFGLIDGTLAFFLSFFTVIGGFFQANPPSSNLSVSNLSILFGIVKIIALTTLLTSTFISITSSQIVRQFHHTVNKKRNPYFIISIIILLAWIPYMIILFPGTGSWDTVNQIAEFFGTHVHNAYPTSYYLLQSGMSTLSDHHPVFLTLFFGGAVKLGLALGNPLLGIFFLSLFQCLYAIGICVFSIHVFRRMGMTAHTEKVLIIFYAFSPVFPLYSLFVVKNTLYGITIFWFCLLLLQFVQNSDETSHSISWILQVIVNLLLQTITVKYGLIVASLTSIVLLLSFRKKFIRLFAILAIPLIIFHVGYSTTLKLLNVTPGDPVESYALPFQQTARFVKNHPNDVTKKEKRF
;
A
#
# COMPACT_ATOMS: atom_id res chain seq x y z
N MET A 1 3.41 18.66 33.01
CA MET A 1 2.48 17.51 32.84
C MET A 1 2.04 17.24 31.39
N GLN A 2 1.93 18.22 30.50
CA GLN A 2 1.54 18.02 29.08
C GLN A 2 2.52 17.17 28.23
N TYR A 3 3.83 17.21 28.50
CA TYR A 3 4.83 16.42 27.77
C TYR A 3 4.73 14.91 28.01
N LYS A 4 4.28 14.49 29.20
CA LYS A 4 4.11 13.08 29.56
C LYS A 4 3.00 12.41 28.71
N LYS A 5 1.96 13.16 28.34
CA LYS A 5 0.84 12.66 27.51
C LYS A 5 1.23 12.39 26.04
N ILE A 6 2.18 13.15 25.48
CA ILE A 6 2.63 13.00 24.07
C ILE A 6 3.38 11.70 23.85
N ASN A 7 4.31 11.39 24.76
CA ASN A 7 5.11 10.18 24.67
C ASN A 7 4.22 8.93 24.82
N ILE A 8 3.14 9.04 25.60
CA ILE A 8 2.12 7.99 25.69
C ILE A 8 1.40 7.83 24.34
N HIS A 9 1.00 8.91 23.66
CA HIS A 9 0.31 8.80 22.36
C HIS A 9 1.15 8.18 21.25
N LEU A 10 2.42 8.56 21.12
CA LEU A 10 3.32 7.98 20.11
C LEU A 10 3.67 6.52 20.45
N PHE A 11 3.94 6.23 21.72
CA PHE A 11 4.18 4.87 22.20
C PHE A 11 2.96 3.99 22.00
N SER A 12 1.75 4.46 22.31
CA SER A 12 0.49 3.77 22.05
C SER A 12 0.26 3.53 20.56
N LEU A 13 0.60 4.47 19.67
CA LEU A 13 0.49 4.28 18.23
C LEU A 13 1.51 3.26 17.69
N ILE A 14 2.73 3.24 18.23
CA ILE A 14 3.75 2.23 17.90
C ILE A 14 3.36 0.86 18.46
N LEU A 15 2.86 0.79 19.69
CA LEU A 15 2.37 -0.44 20.30
C LEU A 15 1.16 -0.97 19.52
N LEU A 16 0.27 -0.09 19.08
CA LEU A 16 -0.90 -0.44 18.27
C LEU A 16 -0.51 -0.84 16.85
N SER A 17 0.47 -0.19 16.21
CA SER A 17 0.97 -0.65 14.90
C SER A 17 1.64 -2.01 15.01
N VAL A 18 2.33 -2.28 16.12
CA VAL A 18 2.83 -3.62 16.48
C VAL A 18 1.66 -4.59 16.67
N PHE A 19 0.63 -4.27 17.45
CA PHE A 19 -0.53 -5.16 17.68
C PHE A 19 -1.40 -5.39 16.44
N VAL A 20 -1.58 -4.38 15.59
CA VAL A 20 -2.28 -4.50 14.30
C VAL A 20 -1.45 -5.37 13.37
N SER A 21 -0.13 -5.15 13.29
CA SER A 21 0.77 -6.02 12.52
C SER A 21 0.81 -7.45 13.07
N TRP A 22 0.74 -7.62 14.40
CA TRP A 22 0.70 -8.93 15.06
C TRP A 22 -0.64 -9.65 14.85
N GLY A 23 -1.76 -8.91 14.91
CA GLY A 23 -3.10 -9.42 14.63
C GLY A 23 -3.32 -9.78 13.17
N ILE A 24 -2.62 -9.11 12.24
CA ILE A 24 -2.58 -9.45 10.81
C ILE A 24 -1.69 -10.69 10.56
N CYS A 25 -0.65 -10.92 11.37
CA CYS A 25 0.27 -12.07 11.24
C CYS A 25 -0.27 -13.41 11.76
N LEU A 26 -1.46 -13.48 12.36
CA LEU A 26 -2.03 -14.74 12.85
C LEU A 26 -2.59 -15.56 11.66
N HIS A 27 -1.74 -16.41 11.08
CA HIS A 27 -2.10 -17.45 10.11
C HIS A 27 -2.98 -18.52 10.78
N PHE A 28 -3.98 -18.99 10.04
CA PHE A 28 -4.71 -20.20 10.39
C PHE A 28 -4.08 -21.39 9.66
N ASP A 29 -3.52 -22.34 10.40
CA ASP A 29 -3.37 -23.71 9.91
C ASP A 29 -4.73 -24.41 9.97
N SER A 30 -5.12 -25.06 8.87
CA SER A 30 -6.38 -25.81 8.81
C SER A 30 -6.23 -27.17 9.49
N LEU A 31 -7.16 -27.48 10.40
CA LEU A 31 -7.36 -28.82 10.92
C LEU A 31 -8.21 -29.61 9.92
N ALA A 32 -7.55 -30.23 8.95
CA ALA A 32 -8.12 -31.32 8.20
C ALA A 32 -7.73 -32.65 8.89
N ASN A 33 -8.75 -33.43 9.20
CA ASN A 33 -8.73 -34.82 9.68
C ASN A 33 -8.40 -35.03 11.16
N ASN A 34 -9.43 -35.36 11.96
CA ASN A 34 -9.42 -36.53 12.84
C ASN A 34 -10.82 -36.80 13.42
N THR A 35 -11.48 -37.83 12.89
CA THR A 35 -12.70 -38.42 13.46
C THR A 35 -12.31 -39.53 14.43
N SER A 36 -12.30 -39.24 15.73
CA SER A 36 -12.54 -40.13 16.88
C SER A 36 -11.79 -39.62 18.10
N LEU A 37 -12.42 -38.78 18.94
CA LEU A 37 -11.96 -38.54 20.31
C LEU A 37 -13.01 -37.79 21.14
N ASP A 38 -12.93 -38.04 22.45
CA ASP A 38 -13.91 -37.83 23.53
C ASP A 38 -14.44 -36.40 23.66
N PHE A 39 -15.56 -36.19 24.38
CA PHE A 39 -16.28 -34.89 24.49
C PHE A 39 -15.38 -33.70 24.89
N PHE A 40 -14.38 -33.92 25.77
CA PHE A 40 -13.37 -32.91 26.12
C PHE A 40 -12.39 -32.61 24.99
N THR A 41 -12.06 -33.60 24.16
CA THR A 41 -11.26 -33.44 22.95
C THR A 41 -12.07 -32.76 21.83
N ARG A 42 -13.39 -32.93 21.78
CA ARG A 42 -14.28 -32.13 20.90
C ARG A 42 -14.36 -30.68 21.35
N LEU A 43 -14.33 -30.39 22.65
CA LEU A 43 -14.18 -29.01 23.11
C LEU A 43 -12.82 -28.46 22.67
N ASN A 44 -11.72 -29.20 22.87
CA ASN A 44 -10.37 -28.80 22.45
C ASN A 44 -10.17 -28.77 20.92
N SER A 45 -10.90 -29.55 20.13
CA SER A 45 -10.84 -29.58 18.67
C SER A 45 -11.87 -28.67 18.00
N LEU A 46 -12.88 -28.20 18.74
CA LEU A 46 -13.70 -27.01 18.43
C LEU A 46 -13.03 -25.70 18.92
N LEU A 47 -11.97 -25.84 19.73
CA LEU A 47 -11.00 -24.81 20.10
C LEU A 47 -9.70 -24.90 19.27
N PRO A 48 -9.70 -25.12 17.93
CA PRO A 48 -8.45 -25.03 17.20
C PRO A 48 -8.05 -23.56 17.14
N ASN A 49 -6.93 -23.21 17.76
CA ASN A 49 -6.28 -21.89 17.61
C ASN A 49 -7.14 -20.67 18.02
N ASN A 50 -8.29 -20.89 18.67
CA ASN A 50 -9.32 -19.88 18.97
C ASN A 50 -9.16 -19.18 20.32
N GLU A 51 -8.26 -19.66 21.20
CA GLU A 51 -7.91 -18.93 22.42
C GLU A 51 -7.44 -17.52 22.07
N ASN A 52 -6.65 -17.37 21.00
CA ASN A 52 -6.23 -16.07 20.51
C ASN A 52 -7.40 -15.21 20.00
N THR A 53 -8.45 -15.77 19.38
CA THR A 53 -9.54 -14.94 18.84
C THR A 53 -10.41 -14.34 19.94
N LEU A 54 -10.73 -15.12 20.99
CA LEU A 54 -11.51 -14.64 22.13
C LEU A 54 -10.64 -13.75 23.04
N LEU A 55 -9.38 -14.09 23.29
CA LEU A 55 -8.43 -13.23 24.01
C LEU A 55 -8.12 -11.94 23.25
N VAL A 56 -8.06 -11.97 21.91
CA VAL A 56 -7.90 -10.77 21.09
C VAL A 56 -9.19 -9.95 21.08
N ALA A 57 -10.38 -10.56 21.02
CA ALA A 57 -11.65 -9.85 21.12
C ALA A 57 -11.82 -9.20 22.50
N LEU A 58 -11.59 -9.95 23.58
CA LEU A 58 -11.62 -9.45 24.96
C LEU A 58 -10.49 -8.45 25.22
N GLY A 59 -9.31 -8.66 24.65
CA GLY A 59 -8.16 -7.78 24.73
C GLY A 59 -8.35 -6.48 23.94
N SER A 60 -9.03 -6.52 22.79
CA SER A 60 -9.36 -5.33 21.99
C SER A 60 -10.53 -4.54 22.59
N VAL A 61 -11.52 -5.22 23.19
CA VAL A 61 -12.54 -4.58 24.04
C VAL A 61 -11.91 -3.98 25.31
N GLY A 62 -11.00 -4.70 25.98
CA GLY A 62 -10.25 -4.20 27.13
C GLY A 62 -9.38 -3.00 26.77
N THR A 63 -8.71 -3.04 25.62
CA THR A 63 -7.94 -1.92 25.07
C THR A 63 -8.84 -0.74 24.72
N PHE A 64 -10.02 -0.96 24.13
CA PHE A 64 -11.02 0.08 23.88
C PHE A 64 -11.45 0.79 25.18
N PHE A 65 -11.74 0.05 26.25
CA PHE A 65 -12.08 0.64 27.54
C PHE A 65 -10.89 1.36 28.18
N LEU A 66 -9.68 0.81 28.10
CA LEU A 66 -8.47 1.46 28.59
C LEU A 66 -8.18 2.77 27.81
N LEU A 67 -8.39 2.79 26.50
CA LEU A 67 -8.28 4.00 25.68
C LEU A 67 -9.40 5.00 26.03
N LYS A 68 -10.65 4.56 26.20
CA LYS A 68 -11.74 5.46 26.61
C LYS A 68 -11.49 6.09 27.98
N ILE A 69 -10.97 5.32 28.94
CA ILE A 69 -10.60 5.78 30.29
C ILE A 69 -9.38 6.71 30.23
N ALA A 70 -8.35 6.36 29.46
CA ALA A 70 -7.12 7.15 29.38
C ALA A 70 -7.29 8.48 28.63
N PHE A 71 -8.26 8.59 27.72
CA PHE A 71 -8.39 9.74 26.83
C PHE A 71 -9.48 10.76 27.21
N GLN A 72 -10.44 10.45 28.11
CA GLN A 72 -11.49 11.39 28.58
C GLN A 72 -12.08 12.27 27.44
N THR A 73 -12.35 11.68 26.27
CA THR A 73 -12.72 12.44 25.07
C THR A 73 -14.24 12.58 24.92
N THR A 74 -14.74 13.82 24.93
CA THR A 74 -16.10 14.16 24.49
C THR A 74 -16.11 14.19 22.95
N ILE A 75 -16.73 13.18 22.34
CA ILE A 75 -16.70 12.96 20.89
C ILE A 75 -17.81 13.76 20.21
N SER A 76 -17.51 14.49 19.12
CA SER A 76 -18.57 15.01 18.24
C SER A 76 -19.07 13.91 17.31
N LEU A 77 -20.39 13.74 17.22
CA LEU A 77 -21.06 12.68 16.45
C LEU A 77 -20.61 12.59 14.98
N LYS A 78 -20.17 13.71 14.39
CA LYS A 78 -19.80 13.80 12.97
C LYS A 78 -18.44 13.16 12.65
N PHE A 79 -17.46 13.27 13.55
CA PHE A 79 -16.14 12.63 13.35
C PHE A 79 -16.23 11.11 13.55
N GLY A 80 -17.03 10.66 14.53
CA GLY A 80 -17.20 9.23 14.80
C GLY A 80 -17.79 8.42 13.63
N LEU A 81 -18.60 9.04 12.77
CA LEU A 81 -19.22 8.33 11.63
C LEU A 81 -18.23 7.98 10.52
N ILE A 82 -17.35 8.93 10.15
CA ILE A 82 -16.34 8.70 9.09
C ILE A 82 -15.29 7.72 9.58
N ASP A 83 -14.77 7.94 10.79
CA ASP A 83 -13.81 7.06 11.45
C ASP A 83 -14.39 5.64 11.63
N GLY A 84 -15.67 5.55 12.01
CA GLY A 84 -16.42 4.30 12.13
C GLY A 84 -16.55 3.55 10.81
N THR A 85 -16.90 4.26 9.74
CA THR A 85 -17.10 3.67 8.41
C THR A 85 -15.80 3.11 7.84
N LEU A 86 -14.70 3.87 7.94
CA LEU A 86 -13.38 3.42 7.50
C LEU A 86 -12.90 2.21 8.30
N ALA A 87 -13.04 2.26 9.62
CA ALA A 87 -12.71 1.15 10.51
C ALA A 87 -13.51 -0.12 10.18
N PHE A 88 -14.79 0.02 9.86
CA PHE A 88 -15.64 -1.09 9.48
C PHE A 88 -15.16 -1.77 8.20
N PHE A 89 -14.94 -1.00 7.12
CA PHE A 89 -14.47 -1.59 5.86
C PHE A 89 -13.11 -2.26 6.02
N LEU A 90 -12.17 -1.64 6.74
CA LEU A 90 -10.85 -2.24 6.99
C LEU A 90 -10.99 -3.55 7.77
N SER A 91 -11.82 -3.57 8.81
CA SER A 91 -12.09 -4.76 9.61
C SER A 91 -12.76 -5.86 8.79
N PHE A 92 -13.79 -5.50 8.02
CA PHE A 92 -14.54 -6.41 7.17
C PHE A 92 -13.63 -7.10 6.16
N PHE A 93 -12.88 -6.34 5.36
CA PHE A 93 -12.01 -6.92 4.35
C PHE A 93 -10.85 -7.71 4.96
N THR A 94 -10.31 -7.30 6.12
CA THR A 94 -9.26 -8.06 6.81
C THR A 94 -9.77 -9.43 7.28
N VAL A 95 -10.96 -9.47 7.89
CA VAL A 95 -11.52 -10.73 8.40
C VAL A 95 -11.97 -11.64 7.27
N ILE A 96 -12.67 -11.10 6.27
CA ILE A 96 -13.12 -11.87 5.11
C ILE A 96 -11.95 -12.36 4.26
N GLY A 97 -10.95 -11.51 4.03
CA GLY A 97 -9.73 -11.87 3.31
C GLY A 97 -8.97 -13.01 4.00
N GLY A 98 -8.78 -12.92 5.31
CA GLY A 98 -8.17 -13.99 6.09
C GLY A 98 -8.98 -15.30 6.06
N PHE A 99 -10.31 -15.20 6.05
CA PHE A 99 -11.19 -16.37 5.94
C PHE A 99 -11.01 -17.11 4.60
N PHE A 100 -10.98 -16.39 3.48
CA PHE A 100 -10.78 -16.98 2.15
C PHE A 100 -9.35 -17.47 1.93
N GLN A 101 -8.36 -16.83 2.54
CA GLN A 101 -6.98 -17.31 2.51
C GLN A 101 -6.83 -18.66 3.24
N ALA A 102 -7.51 -18.84 4.37
CA ALA A 102 -7.51 -20.08 5.13
C ALA A 102 -8.37 -21.18 4.49
N ASN A 103 -9.40 -20.82 3.72
CA ASN A 103 -10.35 -21.74 3.09
C ASN A 103 -10.41 -21.50 1.57
N PRO A 104 -9.42 -22.00 0.81
CA PRO A 104 -9.38 -21.76 -0.63
C PRO A 104 -10.63 -22.32 -1.35
N PRO A 105 -11.08 -21.68 -2.45
CA PRO A 105 -12.35 -21.96 -3.13
C PRO A 105 -12.51 -23.39 -3.70
N SER A 106 -11.43 -24.17 -3.74
CA SER A 106 -11.42 -25.57 -4.21
C SER A 106 -12.03 -26.53 -3.20
N SER A 107 -12.17 -26.13 -1.93
CA SER A 107 -12.83 -26.89 -0.88
C SER A 107 -14.35 -26.67 -0.92
N ASN A 108 -15.13 -27.72 -0.64
CA ASN A 108 -16.54 -27.53 -0.31
C ASN A 108 -16.61 -26.68 0.96
N LEU A 109 -16.88 -25.38 0.81
CA LEU A 109 -17.01 -24.41 1.89
C LEU A 109 -18.19 -24.79 2.80
N SER A 110 -17.95 -25.72 3.73
CA SER A 110 -18.85 -25.98 4.85
C SER A 110 -18.46 -25.03 5.97
N VAL A 111 -18.96 -23.79 5.90
CA VAL A 111 -18.74 -22.80 6.95
C VAL A 111 -19.66 -23.12 8.11
N SER A 112 -19.11 -23.42 9.28
CA SER A 112 -19.93 -23.64 10.47
C SER A 112 -20.60 -22.34 10.92
N ASN A 113 -21.81 -22.42 11.50
CA ASN A 113 -22.48 -21.26 12.10
C ASN A 113 -21.61 -20.58 13.17
N LEU A 114 -20.76 -21.34 13.88
CA LEU A 114 -19.80 -20.82 14.85
C LEU A 114 -18.70 -19.99 14.18
N SER A 115 -18.18 -20.43 13.04
CA SER A 115 -17.16 -19.66 12.27
C SER A 115 -17.72 -18.33 11.77
N ILE A 116 -18.98 -18.30 11.32
CA ILE A 116 -19.68 -17.07 10.93
C ILE A 116 -19.82 -16.15 12.13
N LEU A 117 -20.27 -16.67 13.28
CA LEU A 117 -20.42 -15.91 14.52
C LEU A 117 -19.08 -15.30 14.98
N PHE A 118 -18.00 -16.09 15.01
CA PHE A 118 -16.67 -15.58 15.36
C PHE A 118 -16.15 -14.54 14.37
N GLY A 119 -16.43 -14.69 13.09
CA GLY A 119 -16.13 -13.68 12.07
C GLY A 119 -16.82 -12.35 12.34
N ILE A 120 -18.13 -12.38 12.64
CA ILE A 120 -18.91 -11.18 12.97
C ILE A 120 -18.36 -10.51 14.24
N VAL A 121 -18.10 -11.29 15.30
CA VAL A 121 -17.51 -10.77 16.54
C VAL A 121 -16.15 -10.12 16.28
N LYS A 122 -15.29 -10.74 15.46
CA LYS A 122 -13.98 -10.19 15.10
C LYS A 122 -14.09 -8.88 14.31
N ILE A 123 -15.04 -8.79 13.37
CA ILE A 123 -15.31 -7.54 12.62
C ILE A 123 -15.74 -6.43 13.58
N ILE A 124 -16.67 -6.71 14.50
CA ILE A 124 -17.14 -5.73 15.50
C ILE A 124 -15.98 -5.29 16.39
N ALA A 125 -15.22 -6.24 16.93
CA ALA A 125 -14.08 -5.96 17.82
C ALA A 125 -13.01 -5.10 17.12
N LEU A 126 -12.58 -5.50 15.92
CA LEU A 126 -11.61 -4.72 15.13
C LEU A 126 -12.16 -3.34 14.76
N THR A 127 -13.44 -3.24 14.39
CA THR A 127 -14.06 -1.97 14.04
C THR A 127 -14.03 -1.03 15.24
N THR A 128 -14.47 -1.49 16.42
CA THR A 128 -14.47 -0.67 17.64
C THR A 128 -13.06 -0.22 18.03
N LEU A 129 -12.07 -1.12 17.95
CA LEU A 129 -10.67 -0.80 18.22
C LEU A 129 -10.14 0.26 17.24
N LEU A 130 -10.33 0.05 15.94
CA LEU A 130 -9.87 0.97 14.90
C LEU A 130 -10.58 2.33 14.96
N THR A 131 -11.89 2.34 15.18
CA THR A 131 -12.66 3.58 15.37
C THR A 131 -12.16 4.36 16.57
N SER A 132 -11.94 3.70 17.71
CA SER A 132 -11.41 4.38 18.90
C SER A 132 -10.01 4.95 18.68
N THR A 133 -9.19 4.25 17.90
CA THR A 133 -7.87 4.70 17.50
C THR A 133 -7.97 5.92 16.60
N PHE A 134 -8.76 5.85 15.53
CA PHE A 134 -8.95 6.94 14.58
C PHE A 134 -9.50 8.19 15.29
N ILE A 135 -10.50 8.03 16.15
CA ILE A 135 -11.04 9.11 16.98
C ILE A 135 -9.96 9.69 17.91
N SER A 136 -9.13 8.85 18.54
CA SER A 136 -8.05 9.32 19.40
C SER A 136 -7.01 10.13 18.62
N ILE A 137 -6.70 9.72 17.39
CA ILE A 137 -5.81 10.45 16.49
C ILE A 137 -6.45 11.78 16.09
N THR A 138 -7.69 11.78 15.59
CA THR A 138 -8.37 12.98 15.09
C THR A 138 -8.64 13.99 16.21
N SER A 139 -9.09 13.52 17.38
CA SER A 139 -9.31 14.38 18.56
C SER A 139 -8.02 14.95 19.16
N SER A 140 -6.92 14.20 19.17
CA SER A 140 -5.61 14.69 19.63
C SER A 140 -5.01 15.77 18.72
N GLN A 141 -5.36 15.75 17.42
CA GLN A 141 -4.89 16.72 16.43
C GLN A 141 -5.69 18.04 16.46
N ILE A 142 -6.97 18.03 16.88
CA ILE A 142 -7.78 19.25 17.01
C ILE A 142 -7.30 20.18 18.15
N VAL A 143 -6.56 19.66 19.14
CA VAL A 143 -6.14 20.43 20.34
C VAL A 143 -4.71 21.00 20.23
N ARG A 144 -3.97 20.76 19.13
CA ARG A 144 -2.64 21.32 18.95
C ARG A 144 -2.56 22.27 17.78
N GLN A 145 -2.78 23.55 18.07
CA GLN A 145 -2.06 24.62 17.37
C GLN A 145 -0.57 24.35 17.59
N PHE A 146 0.05 23.73 16.60
CA PHE A 146 1.47 23.47 16.57
C PHE A 146 2.20 24.81 16.61
N HIS A 147 2.80 25.13 17.76
CA HIS A 147 3.58 26.35 17.92
C HIS A 147 4.77 26.32 16.95
N HIS A 148 4.75 27.26 16.01
CA HIS A 148 5.84 27.51 15.07
C HIS A 148 7.11 27.92 15.83
N THR A 149 8.02 26.99 16.05
CA THR A 149 9.41 27.30 16.41
C THR A 149 10.35 26.45 15.57
N VAL A 150 10.42 26.76 14.27
CA VAL A 150 11.47 26.21 13.42
C VAL A 150 12.74 27.02 13.66
N ASN A 151 13.68 26.45 14.41
CA ASN A 151 14.99 27.05 14.62
C ASN A 151 15.78 26.98 13.29
N LYS A 152 16.18 28.14 12.77
CA LYS A 152 16.57 28.37 11.36
C LYS A 152 18.01 27.95 11.00
N LYS A 153 18.69 27.10 11.78
CA LYS A 153 20.15 26.86 11.59
C LYS A 153 20.52 25.41 11.26
N ARG A 154 21.29 25.31 10.15
CA ARG A 154 21.84 24.13 9.43
C ARG A 154 20.79 23.29 8.72
N ASN A 155 21.14 22.77 7.54
CA ASN A 155 20.35 21.82 6.77
C ASN A 155 20.60 20.41 7.37
N PRO A 156 19.81 19.97 8.36
CA PRO A 156 20.10 18.70 9.03
C PRO A 156 19.70 17.52 8.15
N TYR A 157 18.92 17.76 7.08
CA TYR A 157 18.33 16.74 6.23
C TYR A 157 19.39 15.97 5.45
N PHE A 158 20.44 16.63 4.97
CA PHE A 158 21.56 15.95 4.30
C PHE A 158 22.28 14.98 5.25
N ILE A 159 22.53 15.41 6.49
CA ILE A 159 23.15 14.56 7.52
C ILE A 159 22.23 13.39 7.88
N ILE A 160 20.92 13.64 8.03
CA ILE A 160 19.93 12.58 8.29
C ILE A 160 19.91 11.56 7.13
N SER A 161 19.94 12.01 5.87
CA SER A 161 20.03 11.11 4.71
C SER A 161 21.27 10.22 4.79
N ILE A 162 22.43 10.78 5.15
CA ILE A 162 23.67 10.00 5.32
C ILE A 162 23.52 8.98 6.45
N ILE A 163 22.94 9.36 7.59
CA ILE A 163 22.73 8.43 8.72
C ILE A 163 21.86 7.24 8.30
N ILE A 164 20.73 7.50 7.64
CA ILE A 164 19.83 6.43 7.16
C ILE A 164 20.55 5.58 6.10
N LEU A 165 21.26 6.20 5.15
CA LEU A 165 22.01 5.49 4.13
C LEU A 165 23.05 4.55 4.75
N LEU A 166 23.87 5.04 5.69
CA LEU A 166 24.87 4.23 6.39
C LEU A 166 24.25 3.05 7.14
N ALA A 167 23.09 3.26 7.77
CA ALA A 167 22.36 2.18 8.44
C ALA A 167 21.81 1.13 7.45
N TRP A 168 21.54 1.52 6.21
CA TRP A 168 21.00 0.64 5.17
C TRP A 168 22.08 -0.06 4.33
N ILE A 169 23.33 0.43 4.33
CA ILE A 169 24.46 -0.20 3.61
C ILE A 169 24.60 -1.71 3.91
N PRO A 170 24.52 -2.19 5.16
CA PRO A 170 24.60 -3.63 5.44
C PRO A 170 23.55 -4.45 4.67
N TYR A 171 22.32 -3.93 4.54
CA TYR A 171 21.28 -4.57 3.74
C TYR A 171 21.61 -4.55 2.25
N MET A 172 22.18 -3.45 1.73
CA MET A 172 22.60 -3.37 0.33
C MET A 172 23.71 -4.36 0.00
N ILE A 173 24.63 -4.59 0.93
CA ILE A 173 25.71 -5.57 0.78
C ILE A 173 25.12 -6.99 0.77
N ILE A 174 24.25 -7.31 1.73
CA ILE A 174 23.63 -8.65 1.85
C ILE A 174 22.74 -8.95 0.63
N LEU A 175 21.98 -7.96 0.17
CA LEU A 175 21.02 -8.13 -0.91
C LEU A 175 21.58 -7.78 -2.28
N PHE A 176 22.89 -7.50 -2.41
CA PHE A 176 23.51 -7.15 -3.69
C PHE A 176 23.24 -8.24 -4.75
N PRO A 177 22.88 -7.89 -6.00
CA PRO A 177 22.76 -6.55 -6.57
C PRO A 177 21.39 -5.88 -6.38
N GLY A 178 20.53 -6.40 -5.52
CA GLY A 178 19.12 -6.05 -5.39
C GLY A 178 18.27 -7.30 -5.59
N THR A 179 17.02 -7.23 -5.15
CA THR A 179 16.04 -8.31 -5.30
C THR A 179 14.86 -7.82 -6.13
N GLY A 180 14.07 -8.72 -6.70
CA GLY A 180 12.91 -8.36 -7.50
C GLY A 180 11.94 -9.53 -7.66
N SER A 181 10.74 -9.26 -8.16
CA SER A 181 9.76 -10.29 -8.45
C SER A 181 9.88 -10.81 -9.88
N TRP A 182 9.12 -11.87 -10.18
CA TRP A 182 8.91 -12.35 -11.55
C TRP A 182 8.43 -11.24 -12.51
N ASP A 183 7.62 -10.29 -12.04
CA ASP A 183 7.20 -9.15 -12.85
C ASP A 183 8.40 -8.32 -13.33
N THR A 184 9.37 -8.05 -12.46
CA THR A 184 10.56 -7.27 -12.81
C THR A 184 11.40 -8.00 -13.85
N VAL A 185 11.58 -9.31 -13.70
CA VAL A 185 12.28 -10.14 -14.68
C VAL A 185 11.55 -10.12 -16.03
N ASN A 186 10.23 -10.22 -16.02
CA ASN A 186 9.40 -10.17 -17.22
C ASN A 186 9.50 -8.82 -17.92
N GLN A 187 9.43 -7.71 -17.18
CA GLN A 187 9.61 -6.37 -17.74
C GLN A 187 11.00 -6.19 -18.38
N ILE A 188 12.06 -6.71 -17.77
CA ILE A 188 13.41 -6.68 -18.36
C ILE A 188 13.45 -7.53 -19.63
N ALA A 189 12.86 -8.73 -19.63
CA ALA A 189 12.82 -9.62 -20.77
C ALA A 189 12.03 -9.01 -21.97
N GLU A 190 10.87 -8.41 -21.71
CA GLU A 190 10.06 -7.69 -22.71
C GLU A 190 10.87 -6.59 -23.40
N PHE A 191 11.69 -5.85 -22.63
CA PHE A 191 12.56 -4.80 -23.16
C PHE A 191 13.63 -5.34 -24.12
N PHE A 192 14.22 -6.50 -23.83
CA PHE A 192 15.23 -7.14 -24.69
C PHE A 192 14.63 -7.94 -25.86
N GLY A 193 13.33 -7.79 -26.12
CA GLY A 193 12.66 -8.44 -27.23
C GLY A 193 12.32 -9.91 -26.98
N THR A 194 12.47 -10.38 -25.74
CA THR A 194 11.96 -11.70 -25.37
C THR A 194 10.48 -11.53 -25.10
N HIS A 195 9.66 -12.10 -25.98
CA HIS A 195 8.25 -12.17 -25.71
C HIS A 195 8.02 -13.11 -24.52
N VAL A 196 7.57 -12.55 -23.41
CA VAL A 196 7.31 -13.31 -22.18
C VAL A 196 5.94 -13.99 -22.29
N HIS A 197 5.81 -14.91 -23.23
CA HIS A 197 4.56 -15.62 -23.47
C HIS A 197 4.24 -16.68 -22.39
N ASN A 198 5.28 -17.18 -21.71
CA ASN A 198 5.15 -18.27 -20.74
C ASN A 198 4.76 -17.82 -19.33
N ALA A 199 4.76 -16.52 -19.04
CA ALA A 199 4.35 -16.02 -17.72
C ALA A 199 2.83 -15.83 -17.61
N TYR A 200 2.18 -15.44 -18.70
CA TYR A 200 0.74 -15.23 -18.79
C TYR A 200 0.22 -15.88 -20.09
N PRO A 201 -0.17 -17.18 -20.06
CA PRO A 201 -0.64 -17.90 -21.24
C PRO A 201 -1.89 -17.26 -21.87
N THR A 202 -2.57 -16.35 -21.18
CA THR A 202 -3.70 -15.61 -21.72
C THR A 202 -3.30 -14.48 -22.67
N SER A 203 -2.04 -14.00 -22.71
CA SER A 203 -1.69 -12.92 -23.66
C SER A 203 -1.57 -13.36 -25.13
N TYR A 204 -1.51 -14.68 -25.41
CA TYR A 204 -1.28 -15.19 -26.77
C TYR A 204 -2.32 -14.75 -27.80
N TYR A 205 -3.60 -14.62 -27.42
CA TYR A 205 -4.67 -14.25 -28.35
C TYR A 205 -4.67 -12.75 -28.69
N LEU A 206 -3.90 -11.92 -27.98
CA LEU A 206 -3.79 -10.49 -28.20
C LEU A 206 -2.67 -10.13 -29.19
N LEU A 207 -1.79 -11.07 -29.51
CA LEU A 207 -0.64 -10.84 -30.38
C LEU A 207 -1.05 -10.96 -31.85
N GLN A 208 -0.88 -9.87 -32.60
CA GLN A 208 -1.04 -9.86 -34.05
C GLN A 208 0.32 -9.64 -34.72
N SER A 209 0.44 -10.07 -35.97
CA SER A 209 1.63 -9.82 -36.78
C SER A 209 1.94 -8.32 -36.87
N GLY A 210 3.15 -7.92 -36.47
CA GLY A 210 3.60 -6.52 -36.52
C GLY A 210 3.49 -5.75 -35.20
N MET A 211 3.03 -6.38 -34.11
CA MET A 211 3.06 -5.77 -32.77
C MET A 211 4.46 -5.78 -32.15
N SER A 212 4.71 -4.83 -31.24
CA SER A 212 5.93 -4.76 -30.44
C SER A 212 6.04 -5.93 -29.46
N THR A 213 7.28 -6.24 -29.05
CA THR A 213 7.56 -7.18 -27.96
C THR A 213 7.13 -6.64 -26.60
N LEU A 214 6.89 -5.34 -26.51
CA LEU A 214 6.38 -4.67 -25.32
C LEU A 214 4.87 -4.91 -25.20
N SER A 215 4.45 -5.27 -23.99
CA SER A 215 3.05 -5.29 -23.60
C SER A 215 2.74 -4.18 -22.62
N ASP A 216 1.51 -3.70 -22.63
CA ASP A 216 0.97 -2.86 -21.57
C ASP A 216 0.43 -3.74 -20.42
N HIS A 217 0.82 -5.01 -20.27
CA HIS A 217 0.49 -5.76 -19.04
C HIS A 217 1.14 -5.08 -17.83
N HIS A 218 2.37 -4.62 -18.02
CA HIS A 218 3.09 -3.73 -17.13
C HIS A 218 3.16 -2.32 -17.71
N PRO A 219 3.26 -1.26 -16.88
CA PRO A 219 3.43 0.09 -17.41
C PRO A 219 4.69 0.21 -18.27
N VAL A 220 4.53 0.55 -19.54
CA VAL A 220 5.59 0.47 -20.56
C VAL A 220 6.79 1.35 -20.20
N PHE A 221 6.55 2.56 -19.68
CA PHE A 221 7.66 3.44 -19.27
C PHE A 221 8.51 2.84 -18.15
N LEU A 222 7.89 2.12 -17.21
CA LEU A 222 8.63 1.42 -16.17
C LEU A 222 9.39 0.22 -16.74
N THR A 223 8.81 -0.49 -17.70
CA THR A 223 9.48 -1.57 -18.46
C THR A 223 10.73 -1.05 -19.17
N LEU A 224 10.62 0.10 -19.85
CA LEU A 224 11.75 0.79 -20.47
C LEU A 224 12.81 1.24 -19.45
N PHE A 225 12.39 1.73 -18.29
CA PHE A 225 13.29 2.15 -17.23
C PHE A 225 14.10 0.95 -16.68
N PHE A 226 13.43 -0.17 -16.39
CA PHE A 226 14.08 -1.38 -15.89
C PHE A 226 15.03 -1.99 -16.91
N GLY A 227 14.57 -2.23 -18.14
CA GLY A 227 15.40 -2.78 -19.19
C GLY A 227 16.55 -1.86 -19.60
N GLY A 228 16.32 -0.54 -19.61
CA GLY A 228 17.34 0.47 -19.87
C GLY A 228 18.47 0.46 -18.84
N ALA A 229 18.15 0.29 -17.57
CA ALA A 229 19.17 0.17 -16.52
C ALA A 229 20.00 -1.12 -16.67
N VAL A 230 19.36 -2.25 -17.01
CA VAL A 230 20.09 -3.50 -17.29
C VAL A 230 20.96 -3.38 -18.55
N LYS A 231 20.47 -2.72 -19.59
CA LYS A 231 21.25 -2.41 -20.80
C LYS A 231 22.47 -1.55 -20.48
N LEU A 232 22.35 -0.59 -19.58
CA LEU A 232 23.48 0.18 -19.07
C LEU A 232 24.47 -0.72 -18.32
N GLY A 233 23.99 -1.63 -17.46
CA GLY A 233 24.83 -2.63 -16.78
C GLY A 233 25.61 -3.50 -17.77
N LEU A 234 24.97 -3.98 -18.84
CA LEU A 234 25.62 -4.73 -19.92
C LEU A 234 26.70 -3.90 -20.61
N ALA A 235 26.46 -2.62 -20.88
CA ALA A 235 27.45 -1.72 -21.46
C ALA A 235 28.67 -1.49 -20.55
N LEU A 236 28.48 -1.62 -19.23
CA LEU A 236 29.56 -1.59 -18.23
C LEU A 236 30.21 -2.97 -17.99
N GLY A 237 29.79 -4.00 -18.74
CA GLY A 237 30.35 -5.35 -18.68
C GLY A 237 29.66 -6.30 -17.69
N ASN A 238 28.63 -5.88 -16.96
CA ASN A 238 27.90 -6.76 -16.04
C ASN A 238 26.42 -6.35 -15.87
N PRO A 239 25.43 -7.18 -16.30
CA PRO A 239 24.00 -6.87 -16.17
C PRO A 239 23.54 -6.69 -14.72
N LEU A 240 24.22 -7.32 -13.75
CA LEU A 240 23.92 -7.17 -12.32
C LEU A 240 24.11 -5.72 -11.84
N LEU A 241 25.00 -4.94 -12.47
CA LEU A 241 25.14 -3.52 -12.17
C LEU A 241 23.86 -2.74 -12.50
N GLY A 242 23.12 -3.15 -13.53
CA GLY A 242 21.84 -2.53 -13.87
C GLY A 242 20.77 -2.76 -12.80
N ILE A 243 20.69 -3.99 -12.28
CA ILE A 243 19.80 -4.31 -11.14
C ILE A 243 20.20 -3.49 -9.91
N PHE A 244 21.51 -3.38 -9.65
CA PHE A 244 22.03 -2.57 -8.57
C PHE A 244 21.71 -1.08 -8.71
N PHE A 245 21.78 -0.52 -9.91
CA PHE A 245 21.37 0.87 -10.13
C PHE A 245 19.87 1.07 -9.89
N LEU A 246 19.03 0.11 -10.27
CA LEU A 246 17.60 0.17 -9.98
C LEU A 246 17.31 0.12 -8.48
N SER A 247 17.92 -0.82 -7.76
CA SER A 247 17.73 -0.94 -6.30
C SER A 247 18.31 0.26 -5.56
N LEU A 248 19.47 0.78 -6.00
CA LEU A 248 20.10 1.96 -5.44
C LEU A 248 19.23 3.20 -5.68
N PHE A 249 18.69 3.38 -6.89
CA PHE A 249 17.77 4.47 -7.19
C PHE A 249 16.53 4.42 -6.28
N GLN A 250 15.88 3.26 -6.19
CA GLN A 250 14.68 3.08 -5.36
C GLN A 250 14.99 3.32 -3.88
N CYS A 251 16.14 2.84 -3.41
CA CYS A 251 16.64 3.07 -2.06
C CYS A 251 16.87 4.56 -1.77
N LEU A 252 17.61 5.27 -2.62
CA LEU A 252 17.87 6.70 -2.45
C LEU A 252 16.59 7.52 -2.52
N TYR A 253 15.65 7.12 -3.38
CA TYR A 253 14.33 7.73 -3.45
C TYR A 253 13.56 7.54 -2.15
N ALA A 254 13.53 6.33 -1.59
CA ALA A 254 12.90 6.04 -0.30
C ALA A 254 13.52 6.88 0.85
N ILE A 255 14.85 6.96 0.91
CA ILE A 255 15.56 7.80 1.91
C ILE A 255 15.16 9.26 1.74
N GLY A 256 15.14 9.77 0.51
CA GLY A 256 14.71 11.14 0.20
C GLY A 256 13.30 11.44 0.72
N ILE A 257 12.34 10.53 0.50
CA ILE A 257 10.97 10.70 0.98
C ILE A 257 10.86 10.55 2.50
N CYS A 258 11.62 9.65 3.13
CA CYS A 258 11.68 9.54 4.59
C CYS A 258 12.17 10.85 5.22
N VAL A 259 13.23 11.45 4.67
CA VAL A 259 13.77 12.73 5.13
C VAL A 259 12.82 13.89 4.83
N PHE A 260 12.14 13.87 3.68
CA PHE A 260 11.09 14.84 3.37
C PHE A 260 9.92 14.74 4.36
N SER A 261 9.55 13.54 4.81
CA SER A 261 8.51 13.36 5.84
C SER A 261 8.91 14.02 7.16
N ILE A 262 10.18 13.89 7.57
CA ILE A 262 10.71 14.55 8.75
C ILE A 262 10.62 16.07 8.59
N HIS A 263 11.01 16.60 7.42
CA HIS A 263 10.87 18.02 7.13
C HIS A 263 9.42 18.50 7.26
N VAL A 264 8.48 17.79 6.64
CA VAL A 264 7.05 18.09 6.72
C VAL A 264 6.60 18.10 8.17
N PHE A 265 6.80 17.00 8.91
CA PHE A 265 6.35 16.87 10.29
C PHE A 265 6.98 17.90 11.24
N ARG A 266 8.23 18.32 11.02
CA ARG A 266 8.83 19.43 11.78
C ARG A 266 8.08 20.75 11.58
N ARG A 267 7.66 21.05 10.34
CA ARG A 267 6.82 22.23 10.08
C ARG A 267 5.43 22.08 10.70
N MET A 268 4.95 20.84 10.84
CA MET A 268 3.76 20.50 11.62
C MET A 268 4.04 20.46 13.13
N GLY A 269 5.11 21.07 13.67
CA GLY A 269 5.39 21.15 15.11
C GLY A 269 5.79 19.84 15.79
N MET A 270 6.33 18.86 15.05
CA MET A 270 6.96 17.68 15.62
C MET A 270 8.10 18.07 16.58
N THR A 271 8.10 17.48 17.77
CA THR A 271 9.14 17.74 18.78
C THR A 271 10.48 17.10 18.38
N ALA A 272 11.60 17.64 18.88
CA ALA A 272 12.92 17.07 18.64
C ALA A 272 13.07 15.62 19.15
N HIS A 273 12.34 15.23 20.20
CA HIS A 273 12.32 13.85 20.69
C HIS A 273 11.63 12.92 19.69
N THR A 274 10.43 13.30 19.22
CA THR A 274 9.68 12.56 18.20
C THR A 274 10.47 12.44 16.89
N GLU A 275 11.14 13.52 16.48
CA GLU A 275 12.02 13.51 15.31
C GLU A 275 13.14 12.48 15.44
N LYS A 276 13.85 12.45 16.59
CA LYS A 276 14.90 11.46 16.84
C LYS A 276 14.38 10.02 16.81
N VAL A 277 13.22 9.78 17.43
CA VAL A 277 12.57 8.46 17.42
C VAL A 277 12.24 8.04 15.98
N LEU A 278 11.71 8.96 15.17
CA LEU A 278 11.37 8.69 13.78
C LEU A 278 12.62 8.42 12.92
N ILE A 279 13.72 9.16 13.14
CA ILE A 279 14.99 8.90 12.45
C ILE A 279 15.53 7.52 12.80
N ILE A 280 15.54 7.15 14.08
CA ILE A 280 15.97 5.81 14.53
C ILE A 280 15.08 4.73 13.91
N PHE A 281 13.77 4.95 13.88
CA PHE A 281 12.82 4.04 13.26
C PHE A 281 13.10 3.83 11.77
N TYR A 282 13.28 4.90 10.99
CA TYR A 282 13.64 4.78 9.57
C TYR A 282 15.02 4.14 9.36
N ALA A 283 16.00 4.43 10.21
CA ALA A 283 17.35 3.90 10.08
C ALA A 283 17.42 2.39 10.38
N PHE A 284 16.70 1.90 11.40
CA PHE A 284 16.89 0.54 11.92
C PHE A 284 15.71 -0.40 11.75
N SER A 285 14.51 0.09 11.39
CA SER A 285 13.39 -0.81 11.05
C SER A 285 13.70 -1.52 9.74
N PRO A 286 13.78 -2.86 9.72
CA PRO A 286 14.19 -3.62 8.52
C PRO A 286 13.19 -3.50 7.37
N VAL A 287 11.94 -3.12 7.66
CA VAL A 287 10.88 -2.96 6.65
C VAL A 287 11.30 -1.97 5.56
N PHE A 288 11.89 -0.83 5.92
CA PHE A 288 12.26 0.18 4.94
C PHE A 288 13.39 -0.27 3.98
N PRO A 289 14.58 -0.70 4.46
CA PRO A 289 15.63 -1.18 3.58
C PRO A 289 15.20 -2.40 2.77
N LEU A 290 14.52 -3.39 3.37
CA LEU A 290 14.08 -4.60 2.66
C LEU A 290 13.13 -4.27 1.51
N TYR A 291 12.10 -3.45 1.75
CA TYR A 291 11.20 -3.04 0.67
C TYR A 291 11.92 -2.18 -0.36
N SER A 292 12.71 -1.19 0.07
CA SER A 292 13.37 -0.25 -0.85
C SER A 292 14.41 -0.91 -1.76
N LEU A 293 14.95 -2.07 -1.38
CA LEU A 293 15.86 -2.88 -2.19
C LEU A 293 15.17 -3.98 -3.02
N PHE A 294 13.86 -4.18 -2.82
CA PHE A 294 13.03 -5.06 -3.64
C PHE A 294 12.46 -4.29 -4.83
N VAL A 295 13.14 -4.37 -5.97
CA VAL A 295 12.84 -3.69 -7.23
C VAL A 295 11.57 -4.30 -7.83
N VAL A 296 10.44 -3.64 -7.59
CA VAL A 296 9.14 -3.94 -8.20
C VAL A 296 8.33 -2.66 -8.32
N LYS A 297 7.43 -2.62 -9.30
CA LYS A 297 6.51 -1.49 -9.57
C LYS A 297 5.74 -1.03 -8.31
N ASN A 298 5.32 -1.98 -7.47
CA ASN A 298 4.51 -1.71 -6.28
C ASN A 298 5.29 -0.95 -5.19
N THR A 299 6.57 -1.28 -4.98
CA THR A 299 7.42 -0.59 -4.01
C THR A 299 7.64 0.85 -4.44
N LEU A 300 8.02 1.04 -5.71
CA LEU A 300 8.25 2.38 -6.27
C LEU A 300 6.97 3.24 -6.17
N TYR A 301 5.81 2.65 -6.44
CA TYR A 301 4.53 3.32 -6.25
C TYR A 301 4.23 3.63 -4.78
N GLY A 302 4.55 2.72 -3.85
CA GLY A 302 4.43 2.93 -2.41
C GLY A 302 5.22 4.14 -1.91
N ILE A 303 6.45 4.32 -2.38
CA ILE A 303 7.26 5.50 -2.07
C ILE A 303 6.62 6.77 -2.67
N THR A 304 6.16 6.67 -3.92
CA THR A 304 5.50 7.78 -4.64
C THR A 304 4.20 8.22 -3.96
N ILE A 305 3.36 7.29 -3.49
CA ILE A 305 2.11 7.62 -2.81
C ILE A 305 2.38 8.20 -1.41
N PHE A 306 3.44 7.75 -0.73
CA PHE A 306 3.85 8.37 0.54
C PHE A 306 4.27 9.83 0.32
N TRP A 307 5.04 10.10 -0.73
CA TRP A 307 5.36 11.48 -1.12
C TRP A 307 4.10 12.29 -1.44
N PHE A 308 3.14 11.71 -2.15
CA PHE A 308 1.88 12.38 -2.46
C PHE A 308 1.13 12.75 -1.19
N CYS A 309 0.98 11.83 -0.23
CA CYS A 309 0.35 12.11 1.06
C CYS A 309 1.03 13.28 1.80
N LEU A 310 2.36 13.36 1.76
CA LEU A 310 3.10 14.47 2.36
C LEU A 310 2.80 15.82 1.67
N LEU A 311 2.71 15.83 0.33
CA LEU A 311 2.32 17.03 -0.43
C LEU A 311 0.89 17.46 -0.10
N LEU A 312 -0.03 16.50 0.06
CA LEU A 312 -1.41 16.77 0.48
C LEU A 312 -1.47 17.32 1.91
N LEU A 313 -0.68 16.79 2.83
CA LEU A 313 -0.60 17.31 4.19
C LEU A 313 -0.14 18.77 4.21
N GLN A 314 0.91 19.11 3.45
CA GLN A 314 1.35 20.50 3.32
C GLN A 314 0.24 21.40 2.77
N PHE A 315 -0.49 20.93 1.77
CA PHE A 315 -1.59 21.67 1.17
C PHE A 315 -2.77 21.88 2.14
N VAL A 316 -3.21 20.84 2.84
CA VAL A 316 -4.34 20.95 3.78
C VAL A 316 -4.02 21.90 4.93
N GLN A 317 -2.76 21.97 5.37
CA GLN A 317 -2.33 22.87 6.44
C GLN A 317 -2.37 24.35 6.06
N ASN A 318 -1.87 24.70 4.87
CA ASN A 318 -1.85 26.08 4.41
C ASN A 318 -2.17 26.14 2.91
N SER A 319 -3.45 25.90 2.59
CA SER A 319 -3.90 25.72 1.21
C SER A 319 -3.76 26.97 0.36
N ASP A 320 -3.76 28.17 0.94
CA ASP A 320 -3.59 29.43 0.20
C ASP A 320 -2.14 29.58 -0.24
N GLU A 321 -1.20 29.62 0.70
CA GLU A 321 0.23 29.78 0.38
C GLU A 321 0.75 28.61 -0.47
N THR A 322 0.40 27.37 -0.11
CA THR A 322 0.93 26.17 -0.78
C THR A 322 0.48 26.09 -2.23
N SER A 323 -0.77 26.48 -2.55
CA SER A 323 -1.28 26.47 -3.93
C SER A 323 -0.59 27.47 -4.87
N HIS A 324 0.12 28.48 -4.33
CA HIS A 324 0.90 29.43 -5.11
C HIS A 324 2.39 29.10 -5.13
N SER A 325 2.83 28.11 -4.36
CA SER A 325 4.25 27.73 -4.30
C SER A 325 4.64 26.95 -5.55
N ILE A 326 5.47 27.54 -6.42
CA ILE A 326 5.97 26.88 -7.62
C ILE A 326 6.70 25.57 -7.31
N SER A 327 7.44 25.52 -6.20
CA SER A 327 8.14 24.31 -5.76
C SER A 327 7.16 23.19 -5.42
N TRP A 328 6.07 23.49 -4.72
CA TRP A 328 5.05 22.49 -4.41
C TRP A 328 4.30 22.03 -5.66
N ILE A 329 3.93 22.97 -6.54
CA ILE A 329 3.26 22.65 -7.82
C ILE A 329 4.10 21.69 -8.66
N LEU A 330 5.40 21.97 -8.82
CA LEU A 330 6.32 21.10 -9.57
C LEU A 330 6.42 19.71 -8.94
N GLN A 331 6.52 19.63 -7.61
CA GLN A 331 6.56 18.35 -6.91
C GLN A 331 5.26 17.55 -7.12
N VAL A 332 4.10 18.19 -7.10
CA VAL A 332 2.82 17.55 -7.39
C VAL A 332 2.77 17.06 -8.83
N ILE A 333 3.15 17.88 -9.81
CA ILE A 333 3.16 17.48 -11.22
C ILE A 333 4.08 16.27 -11.45
N VAL A 334 5.29 16.30 -10.91
CA VAL A 334 6.23 15.17 -10.98
C VAL A 334 5.65 13.93 -10.30
N ASN A 335 5.04 14.09 -9.13
CA ASN A 335 4.41 12.98 -8.43
C ASN A 335 3.26 12.35 -9.25
N LEU A 336 2.38 13.16 -9.83
CA LEU A 336 1.28 12.68 -10.69
C LEU A 336 1.80 11.96 -11.94
N LEU A 337 2.91 12.43 -12.52
CA LEU A 337 3.59 11.75 -13.61
C LEU A 337 4.08 10.37 -13.15
N LEU A 338 4.81 10.30 -12.03
CA LEU A 338 5.31 9.04 -11.47
C LEU A 338 4.18 8.05 -11.17
N GLN A 339 3.06 8.51 -10.59
CA GLN A 339 1.91 7.66 -10.35
C GLN A 339 1.32 7.08 -11.65
N THR A 340 1.29 7.88 -12.72
CA THR A 340 0.76 7.45 -14.03
C THR A 340 1.66 6.44 -14.71
N ILE A 341 2.99 6.59 -14.60
CA ILE A 341 3.95 5.72 -15.32
C ILE A 341 4.38 4.48 -14.54
N THR A 342 4.13 4.41 -13.22
CA THR A 342 4.62 3.30 -12.37
C THR A 342 3.64 2.15 -12.25
N VAL A 343 2.34 2.43 -12.10
CA VAL A 343 1.26 1.43 -11.98
C VAL A 343 -0.03 1.96 -12.60
N LYS A 344 -0.81 1.07 -13.24
CA LYS A 344 -2.05 1.46 -13.92
C LYS A 344 -3.11 2.05 -12.97
N TYR A 345 -3.26 1.45 -11.79
CA TYR A 345 -4.20 1.94 -10.78
C TYR A 345 -3.76 3.26 -10.14
N GLY A 346 -2.52 3.70 -10.36
CA GLY A 346 -2.01 4.97 -9.86
C GLY A 346 -2.78 6.17 -10.42
N LEU A 347 -3.16 6.11 -11.71
CA LEU A 347 -4.01 7.12 -12.34
C LEU A 347 -5.39 7.20 -11.66
N ILE A 348 -5.97 6.05 -11.28
CA ILE A 348 -7.28 5.99 -10.61
C ILE A 348 -7.18 6.65 -9.23
N VAL A 349 -6.17 6.28 -8.44
CA VAL A 349 -5.93 6.85 -7.11
C VAL A 349 -5.71 8.36 -7.17
N ALA A 350 -4.86 8.82 -8.10
CA ALA A 350 -4.59 10.24 -8.29
C ALA A 350 -5.85 11.01 -8.72
N SER A 351 -6.65 10.44 -9.62
CA SER A 351 -7.89 11.07 -10.11
C SER A 351 -8.95 11.18 -9.01
N LEU A 352 -9.20 10.10 -8.26
CA LEU A 352 -10.14 10.10 -7.14
C LEU A 352 -9.74 11.12 -6.08
N THR A 353 -8.45 11.14 -5.73
CA THR A 353 -7.93 12.11 -4.74
C THR A 353 -8.08 13.55 -5.24
N SER A 354 -7.81 13.79 -6.52
CA SER A 354 -7.97 15.10 -7.15
C SER A 354 -9.42 15.57 -7.14
N ILE A 355 -10.38 14.68 -7.44
CA ILE A 355 -11.82 14.97 -7.35
C ILE A 355 -12.20 15.35 -5.92
N VAL A 356 -11.75 14.59 -4.92
CA VAL A 356 -12.04 14.90 -3.51
C VAL A 356 -11.49 16.28 -3.12
N LEU A 357 -10.27 16.63 -3.54
CA LEU A 357 -9.69 17.96 -3.26
C LEU A 357 -10.44 19.09 -3.95
N LEU A 358 -10.83 18.91 -5.22
CA LEU A 358 -11.62 19.89 -5.97
C LEU A 358 -12.97 20.15 -5.30
N LEU A 359 -13.64 19.08 -4.86
CA LEU A 359 -14.94 19.17 -4.19
C LEU A 359 -14.83 19.77 -2.77
N SER A 360 -13.71 19.52 -2.08
CA SER A 360 -13.46 20.03 -0.72
C SER A 360 -13.06 21.51 -0.72
N PHE A 361 -12.30 21.94 -1.73
CA PHE A 361 -11.75 23.30 -1.83
C PHE A 361 -12.36 24.08 -3.00
N ARG A 362 -13.70 24.14 -3.08
CA ARG A 362 -14.47 24.74 -4.20
C ARG A 362 -14.07 26.17 -4.55
N LYS A 363 -13.68 26.97 -3.55
CA LYS A 363 -13.19 28.36 -3.78
C LYS A 363 -11.90 28.43 -4.60
N LYS A 364 -11.15 27.33 -4.67
CA LYS A 364 -9.87 27.20 -5.39
C LYS A 364 -9.99 26.25 -6.59
N PHE A 365 -11.21 25.94 -7.02
CA PHE A 365 -11.49 24.92 -8.02
C PHE A 365 -10.65 25.09 -9.30
N ILE A 366 -10.67 26.27 -9.92
CA ILE A 366 -9.95 26.54 -11.18
C ILE A 366 -8.45 26.27 -11.04
N ARG A 367 -7.85 26.71 -9.93
CA ARG A 367 -6.42 26.53 -9.69
C ARG A 367 -6.07 25.07 -9.43
N LEU A 368 -6.83 24.40 -8.56
CA LEU A 368 -6.61 22.99 -8.28
C LEU A 368 -6.85 22.13 -9.52
N PHE A 369 -7.80 22.52 -10.36
CA PHE A 369 -8.06 21.86 -11.63
C PHE A 369 -6.84 21.97 -12.54
N ALA A 370 -6.24 23.16 -12.62
CA ALA A 370 -5.01 23.38 -13.38
C ALA A 370 -3.80 22.61 -12.83
N ILE A 371 -3.68 22.45 -11.51
CA ILE A 371 -2.53 21.77 -10.88
C ILE A 371 -2.68 20.24 -10.89
N LEU A 372 -3.91 19.73 -10.77
CA LEU A 372 -4.17 18.30 -10.58
C LEU A 372 -4.75 17.64 -11.83
N ALA A 373 -5.85 18.18 -12.35
CA ALA A 373 -6.59 17.54 -13.44
C ALA A 373 -5.90 17.71 -14.80
N ILE A 374 -5.42 18.91 -15.14
CA ILE A 374 -4.75 19.16 -16.42
C ILE A 374 -3.51 18.25 -16.60
N PRO A 375 -2.57 18.17 -15.64
CA PRO A 375 -1.43 17.26 -15.77
C PRO A 375 -1.84 15.80 -15.90
N LEU A 376 -2.82 15.32 -15.13
CA LEU A 376 -3.31 13.94 -15.25
C LEU A 376 -3.88 13.64 -16.63
N ILE A 377 -4.66 14.56 -17.19
CA ILE A 377 -5.20 14.41 -18.56
C ILE A 377 -4.05 14.37 -19.57
N ILE A 378 -3.08 15.28 -19.48
CA ILE A 378 -1.92 15.34 -20.37
C ILE A 378 -1.12 14.04 -20.28
N PHE A 379 -0.84 13.55 -19.07
CA PHE A 379 -0.07 12.32 -18.87
C PHE A 379 -0.80 11.10 -19.37
N HIS A 380 -2.11 11.00 -19.14
CA HIS A 380 -2.92 9.89 -19.65
C HIS A 380 -2.99 9.89 -21.18
N VAL A 381 -3.26 11.04 -21.79
CA VAL A 381 -3.29 11.19 -23.26
C VAL A 381 -1.92 10.87 -23.85
N GLY A 382 -0.85 11.42 -23.27
CA GLY A 382 0.53 11.15 -23.68
C GLY A 382 0.86 9.65 -23.60
N TYR A 383 0.58 9.02 -22.47
CA TYR A 383 0.77 7.58 -22.27
C TYR A 383 0.04 6.76 -23.35
N SER A 384 -1.28 6.99 -23.50
CA SER A 384 -2.10 6.24 -24.47
C SER A 384 -1.66 6.46 -25.92
N THR A 385 -1.18 7.66 -26.26
CA THR A 385 -0.68 7.98 -27.60
C THR A 385 0.64 7.27 -27.85
N THR A 386 1.55 7.26 -26.88
CA THR A 386 2.82 6.52 -26.97
C THR A 386 2.58 5.02 -27.18
N LEU A 387 1.63 4.41 -26.48
CA LEU A 387 1.29 3.01 -26.69
C LEU A 387 0.88 2.70 -28.12
N LYS A 388 0.04 3.56 -28.72
CA LYS A 388 -0.42 3.42 -30.11
C LYS A 388 0.72 3.60 -31.10
N LEU A 389 1.56 4.62 -30.91
CA LEU A 389 2.69 4.90 -31.79
C LEU A 389 3.74 3.79 -31.80
N LEU A 390 3.94 3.13 -30.66
CA LEU A 390 4.90 2.03 -30.51
C LEU A 390 4.28 0.65 -30.80
N ASN A 391 3.02 0.58 -31.26
CA ASN A 391 2.29 -0.68 -31.47
C ASN A 391 2.41 -1.65 -30.28
N VAL A 392 2.28 -1.12 -29.06
CA VAL A 392 2.36 -1.91 -27.82
C VAL A 392 1.14 -2.80 -27.73
N THR A 393 1.35 -4.08 -27.41
CA THR A 393 0.27 -5.03 -27.17
C THR A 393 -0.55 -4.59 -25.96
N PRO A 394 -1.88 -4.44 -26.03
CA PRO A 394 -2.68 -4.00 -24.90
C PRO A 394 -2.59 -4.99 -23.73
N GLY A 395 -2.75 -4.48 -22.50
CA GLY A 395 -2.85 -5.33 -21.31
C GLY A 395 -4.07 -6.25 -21.38
N ASP A 396 -3.92 -7.46 -20.86
CA ASP A 396 -4.94 -8.50 -20.94
C ASP A 396 -6.17 -8.14 -20.07
N PRO A 397 -7.39 -8.04 -20.64
CA PRO A 397 -8.59 -7.75 -19.86
C PRO A 397 -8.98 -8.90 -18.91
N VAL A 398 -8.37 -10.08 -19.05
CA VAL A 398 -8.63 -11.26 -18.21
C VAL A 398 -8.51 -10.95 -16.71
N GLU A 399 -7.59 -10.08 -16.30
CA GLU A 399 -7.46 -9.69 -14.88
C GLU A 399 -8.75 -9.06 -14.34
N SER A 400 -9.47 -8.29 -15.16
CA SER A 400 -10.76 -7.67 -14.79
C SER A 400 -11.90 -8.70 -14.74
N TYR A 401 -11.74 -9.83 -15.41
CA TYR A 401 -12.69 -10.94 -15.45
C TYR A 401 -12.34 -12.07 -14.47
N ALA A 402 -11.37 -11.89 -13.57
CA ALA A 402 -10.95 -12.92 -12.63
C ALA A 402 -12.13 -13.51 -11.82
N LEU A 403 -13.05 -12.65 -11.35
CA LEU A 403 -14.25 -13.09 -10.63
C LEU A 403 -15.22 -13.87 -11.55
N PRO A 404 -15.69 -13.33 -12.69
CA PRO A 404 -16.47 -14.08 -13.66
C PRO A 404 -15.84 -15.42 -14.06
N PHE A 405 -14.53 -15.48 -14.30
CA PHE A 405 -13.86 -16.71 -14.67
C PHE A 405 -13.88 -17.75 -13.56
N GLN A 406 -13.66 -17.35 -12.30
CA GLN A 406 -13.79 -18.27 -11.18
C GLN A 406 -15.23 -18.79 -11.02
N GLN A 407 -16.23 -17.94 -11.22
CA GLN A 407 -17.64 -18.32 -11.16
C GLN A 407 -18.01 -19.30 -12.27
N THR A 408 -17.64 -19.01 -13.52
CA THR A 408 -17.90 -19.87 -14.67
C THR A 408 -17.13 -21.18 -14.57
N ALA A 409 -15.84 -21.15 -14.20
CA ALA A 409 -15.04 -22.36 -14.03
C ALA A 409 -15.62 -23.28 -12.95
N ARG A 410 -16.08 -22.72 -11.82
CA ARG A 410 -16.76 -23.49 -10.78
C ARG A 410 -18.08 -24.08 -11.28
N PHE A 411 -18.86 -23.33 -12.04
CA PHE A 411 -20.10 -23.82 -12.63
C PHE A 411 -19.84 -24.98 -13.60
N VAL A 412 -18.91 -24.83 -14.54
CA VAL A 412 -18.50 -25.89 -15.48
C VAL A 412 -18.03 -27.16 -14.75
N LYS A 413 -17.29 -27.00 -13.65
CA LYS A 413 -16.81 -28.11 -12.81
C LYS A 413 -17.95 -28.85 -12.09
N ASN A 414 -18.89 -28.11 -11.49
CA ASN A 414 -19.94 -28.67 -10.65
C ASN A 414 -21.17 -29.14 -11.45
N HIS A 415 -21.41 -28.53 -12.61
CA HIS A 415 -22.57 -28.75 -13.48
C HIS A 415 -22.13 -29.10 -14.91
N PRO A 416 -21.30 -30.14 -15.12
CA PRO A 416 -20.72 -30.43 -16.43
C PRO A 416 -21.75 -30.82 -17.49
N ASN A 417 -22.95 -31.27 -17.07
CA ASN A 417 -24.04 -31.63 -17.97
C ASN A 417 -24.90 -30.43 -18.38
N ASP A 418 -24.85 -29.33 -17.62
CA ASP A 418 -25.61 -28.10 -17.88
C ASP A 418 -24.85 -27.15 -18.82
N VAL A 419 -23.65 -27.55 -19.26
CA VAL A 419 -22.79 -26.78 -20.18
C VAL A 419 -22.62 -27.56 -21.48
N THR A 420 -23.04 -26.97 -22.59
CA THR A 420 -22.94 -27.56 -23.92
C THR A 420 -21.49 -27.74 -24.35
N LYS A 421 -21.23 -28.65 -25.31
CA LYS A 421 -19.88 -28.82 -25.89
C LYS A 421 -19.32 -27.55 -26.53
N LYS A 422 -20.19 -26.63 -26.98
CA LYS A 422 -19.79 -25.35 -27.55
C LYS A 422 -19.32 -24.38 -26.45
N GLU A 423 -20.04 -24.32 -25.34
CA GLU A 423 -19.70 -23.47 -24.18
C GLU A 423 -18.44 -23.93 -23.46
N LYS A 424 -18.12 -25.24 -23.45
CA LYS A 424 -16.86 -25.77 -22.90
C LYS A 424 -15.61 -25.42 -23.71
N ARG A 425 -15.77 -24.97 -24.96
CA ARG A 425 -14.65 -24.59 -25.85
C ARG A 425 -14.32 -23.09 -25.79
N PHE A 426 -15.20 -22.29 -25.19
CA PHE A 426 -14.94 -20.91 -24.78
C PHE A 426 -14.40 -20.90 -23.35
#